data_AF-A0AAV5Q0P8-F1
#
_entry.id   AF-A0AAV5Q0P8-F1
#
_cell.length_a   1.000
_cell.length_b   1.000
_cell.length_c   1.000
_cell.angle_alpha   90.00
_cell.angle_beta   90.00
_cell.angle_gamma   90.00
#
_symmetry.space_group_name_H-M   'P 1'
#
loop_
_entity.id
_entity.type
_entity.pdbx_description
1 polymer ?
#
loop_
_entity_poly.entity_id
_entity_poly.type
_entity_poly.pdbx_seq_one_letter_code
_entity_poly.pdbx_strand_id
1 'polypeptide(L)'
;MSHWFNNTSTSKTTVSSPYVYATQFIVPDKYAGRSVAVPSKNINKAISKLNTLIMTNNIKEVYFDQRFYTKPSKRRLANRVRLRKQVFQNGIKNLFKVVRNAVRRGY
;
A
#
# COMPACT_ATOMS: atom_id res chain seq x y z
N MET A 1 -47.51 -18.46 -37.64
CA MET A 1 -47.36 -18.92 -36.24
C MET A 1 -46.33 -20.04 -36.23
N SER A 2 -45.08 -19.74 -35.85
CA SER A 2 -44.12 -20.70 -35.29
C SER A 2 -42.83 -19.95 -34.98
N HIS A 3 -42.39 -20.07 -33.72
CA HIS A 3 -41.11 -19.59 -33.19
C HIS A 3 -39.92 -20.20 -33.99
N TRP A 4 -38.66 -19.80 -33.83
CA TRP A 4 -37.80 -20.32 -32.77
C TRP A 4 -36.41 -19.67 -32.86
N PHE A 5 -36.12 -18.86 -31.85
CA PHE A 5 -34.85 -18.61 -31.16
C PHE A 5 -33.52 -18.90 -31.87
N ASN A 6 -32.73 -17.83 -32.04
CA ASN A 6 -31.28 -17.89 -32.25
C ASN A 6 -30.62 -18.68 -31.13
N ASN A 7 -30.03 -19.83 -31.48
CA ASN A 7 -29.29 -20.68 -30.56
C ASN A 7 -27.90 -20.08 -30.33
N THR A 8 -27.80 -19.06 -29.48
CA THR A 8 -26.50 -18.62 -28.96
C THR A 8 -26.02 -19.68 -27.97
N SER A 9 -25.28 -20.67 -28.47
CA SER A 9 -24.50 -21.57 -27.63
C SER A 9 -23.46 -20.73 -26.86
N THR A 10 -23.85 -20.26 -25.68
CA THR A 10 -22.90 -19.76 -24.69
C THR A 10 -22.01 -20.93 -24.32
N SER A 11 -20.83 -21.00 -24.95
CA SER A 11 -19.79 -21.94 -24.55
C SER A 11 -19.51 -21.68 -23.07
N LYS A 12 -20.02 -22.54 -22.19
CA LYS A 12 -19.62 -22.55 -20.79
C LYS A 12 -18.16 -22.95 -20.79
N THR A 13 -17.27 -21.96 -20.77
CA THR A 13 -15.83 -22.18 -20.59
C THR A 13 -15.68 -22.86 -19.25
N THR A 14 -15.50 -24.18 -19.27
CA THR A 14 -15.30 -24.98 -18.06
C THR A 14 -13.95 -24.57 -17.48
N VAL A 15 -13.98 -23.63 -16.54
CA VAL A 15 -12.75 -23.14 -15.96
C VAL A 15 -12.21 -24.24 -15.06
N SER A 16 -11.09 -24.84 -15.48
CA SER A 16 -10.50 -26.04 -14.89
C SER A 16 -10.18 -25.92 -13.38
N SER A 17 -10.08 -24.70 -12.86
CA SER A 17 -9.94 -24.44 -11.44
C SER A 17 -10.37 -23.00 -11.12
N PRO A 18 -11.02 -22.74 -9.97
CA PRO A 18 -11.29 -21.38 -9.49
C PRO A 18 -10.04 -20.49 -9.44
N TYR A 19 -8.86 -21.09 -9.20
CA TYR A 19 -7.57 -20.40 -9.23
C TYR A 19 -7.24 -19.85 -10.63
N VAL A 20 -7.42 -20.67 -11.68
CA VAL A 20 -7.12 -20.28 -13.07
C VAL A 20 -8.09 -19.21 -13.55
N TYR A 21 -9.37 -19.32 -13.16
CA TYR A 21 -10.38 -18.28 -13.42
C TYR A 21 -9.98 -16.93 -12.82
N ALA A 22 -9.59 -16.92 -11.55
CA ALA A 22 -9.23 -15.69 -10.84
C ALA A 22 -7.99 -15.00 -11.45
N THR A 23 -7.06 -15.75 -12.05
CA THR A 23 -5.88 -15.18 -12.71
C THR A 23 -6.15 -14.55 -14.08
N GLN A 24 -7.30 -14.86 -14.71
CA GLN A 24 -7.66 -14.31 -16.02
C GLN A 24 -8.17 -12.86 -15.92
N PHE A 25 -8.69 -12.48 -14.75
CA PHE A 25 -9.10 -11.11 -14.49
C PHE A 25 -7.94 -10.36 -13.86
N ILE A 26 -7.18 -9.63 -14.67
CA ILE A 26 -6.34 -8.55 -14.15
C ILE A 26 -7.32 -7.55 -13.55
N VAL A 27 -7.40 -7.51 -12.22
CA VAL A 27 -8.26 -6.58 -11.50
C VAL A 27 -7.95 -5.17 -12.00
N PRO A 28 -8.89 -4.49 -12.68
CA PRO A 28 -8.60 -3.20 -13.28
C PRO A 28 -8.24 -2.19 -12.20
N ASP A 29 -7.39 -1.23 -12.57
CA ASP A 29 -6.72 -0.20 -11.77
C ASP A 29 -7.62 0.63 -10.82
N LYS A 30 -8.94 0.40 -10.81
CA LYS A 30 -9.91 1.03 -9.90
C LYS A 30 -9.92 0.49 -8.46
N TYR A 31 -9.19 -0.59 -8.17
CA TYR A 31 -8.85 -0.97 -6.78
C TYR A 31 -7.46 -0.45 -6.33
N ALA A 32 -6.86 0.48 -7.11
CA ALA A 32 -5.54 1.02 -6.86
C ALA A 32 -5.45 1.69 -5.50
N GLY A 33 -4.58 1.15 -4.64
CA GLY A 33 -4.20 1.76 -3.37
C GLY A 33 -4.44 0.89 -2.15
N ARG A 34 -5.11 -0.27 -2.24
CA ARG A 34 -5.22 -1.24 -1.11
C ARG A 34 -5.22 -2.71 -1.54
N SER A 35 -4.98 -2.99 -2.81
CA SER A 35 -4.92 -4.36 -3.35
C SER A 35 -3.52 -4.65 -3.88
N VAL A 36 -3.03 -5.87 -3.68
CA VAL A 36 -1.73 -6.33 -4.17
C VAL A 36 -1.92 -7.69 -4.84
N ALA A 37 -1.42 -7.83 -6.07
CA ALA A 37 -1.41 -9.11 -6.76
C ALA A 37 -0.54 -10.13 -6.01
N VAL A 38 -0.94 -11.40 -6.02
CA VAL A 38 -0.19 -12.50 -5.39
C VAL A 38 0.52 -13.31 -6.48
N PRO A 39 1.67 -12.85 -7.01
CA PRO A 39 2.39 -13.59 -8.04
C PRO A 39 2.92 -14.91 -7.46
N SER A 40 2.85 -15.97 -8.27
CA SER A 40 3.47 -17.27 -7.97
C SER A 40 3.04 -17.90 -6.65
N LYS A 41 1.80 -17.65 -6.20
CA LYS A 41 1.22 -18.16 -4.94
C LYS A 41 2.03 -17.80 -3.68
N ASN A 42 2.94 -16.83 -3.76
CA ASN A 42 3.73 -16.39 -2.60
C ASN A 42 2.96 -15.34 -1.80
N ILE A 43 2.11 -15.83 -0.90
CA ILE A 43 1.23 -15.01 -0.06
C ILE A 43 2.06 -14.11 0.87
N ASN A 44 3.13 -14.64 1.47
CA ASN A 44 3.97 -13.88 2.40
C ASN A 44 4.54 -12.61 1.76
N LYS A 45 5.07 -12.73 0.53
CA LYS A 45 5.61 -11.58 -0.22
C LYS A 45 4.51 -10.57 -0.56
N ALA A 46 3.31 -11.03 -0.90
CA ALA A 46 2.18 -10.15 -1.18
C ALA A 46 1.70 -9.39 0.08
N ILE A 47 1.66 -10.06 1.24
CA ILE A 47 1.33 -9.44 2.54
C ILE A 47 2.37 -8.38 2.90
N SER A 48 3.68 -8.66 2.76
CA SER A 48 4.73 -7.67 3.04
C SER A 48 4.57 -6.44 2.14
N LYS A 49 4.31 -6.64 0.84
CA LYS A 49 4.04 -5.54 -0.10
C LYS A 49 2.81 -4.72 0.30
N LEU A 50 1.72 -5.39 0.69
CA LEU A 50 0.51 -4.73 1.15
C LEU A 50 0.80 -3.90 2.42
N ASN A 51 1.56 -4.44 3.37
CA ASN A 51 1.95 -3.72 4.58
C ASN A 51 2.79 -2.48 4.25
N THR A 52 3.78 -2.59 3.35
CA THR A 52 4.55 -1.42 2.89
C THR A 52 3.63 -0.37 2.26
N LEU A 53 2.65 -0.79 1.47
CA LEU A 53 1.69 0.11 0.85
C LEU A 53 0.85 0.85 1.90
N ILE A 54 0.35 0.14 2.92
CA ILE A 54 -0.42 0.73 4.01
C ILE A 54 0.42 1.75 4.80
N MET A 55 1.69 1.43 5.07
CA MET A 55 2.61 2.30 5.81
C MET A 55 3.00 3.54 5.00
N THR A 56 3.34 3.40 3.72
CA THR A 56 3.73 4.52 2.86
C THR A 56 2.59 5.53 2.64
N ASN A 57 1.35 5.06 2.66
CA ASN A 57 0.15 5.90 2.55
C ASN A 57 -0.37 6.40 3.92
N ASN A 58 0.32 6.12 5.02
CA ASN A 58 -0.05 6.53 6.39
C ASN A 58 -1.50 6.14 6.80
N ILE A 59 -2.07 5.09 6.20
CA ILE A 59 -3.49 4.73 6.38
C ILE A 59 -3.80 4.44 7.85
N LYS A 60 -2.89 3.75 8.53
CA LYS A 60 -3.01 3.40 9.94
C LYS A 60 -3.05 4.65 10.83
N GLU A 61 -2.15 5.61 10.60
CA GLU A 61 -2.09 6.85 11.37
C GLU A 61 -3.37 7.68 11.18
N VAL A 62 -3.81 7.83 9.93
CA VAL A 62 -5.04 8.54 9.57
C VAL A 62 -6.25 7.91 10.25
N TYR A 63 -6.36 6.59 10.26
CA TYR A 63 -7.45 5.88 10.93
C TYR A 63 -7.50 6.22 12.44
N PHE A 64 -6.35 6.22 13.13
CA PHE A 64 -6.30 6.59 14.55
C PHE A 64 -6.59 8.07 14.78
N ASP A 65 -6.10 8.95 13.92
CA ASP A 65 -6.34 10.39 14.00
C ASP A 65 -7.82 10.76 13.76
N GLN A 66 -8.52 9.98 12.94
CA GLN A 66 -9.95 10.17 12.63
C GLN A 66 -10.87 9.58 13.70
N ARG A 67 -10.38 8.63 14.53
CA ARG A 67 -11.20 7.93 15.52
C ARG A 67 -11.85 8.87 16.54
N PHE A 68 -11.15 9.93 16.93
CA PHE A 68 -11.63 10.89 17.92
C PHE A 68 -11.44 12.33 17.47
N TYR A 69 -12.35 13.21 17.88
CA TYR A 69 -12.21 14.63 17.61
C TYR A 69 -11.02 15.22 18.38
N THR A 70 -10.13 15.90 17.65
CA THR A 70 -9.02 16.65 18.21
C THR A 70 -9.20 18.13 17.91
N LYS A 71 -9.11 18.97 18.95
CA LYS A 71 -9.21 20.44 18.79
C LYS A 71 -8.17 20.96 17.78
N PRO A 72 -8.52 21.91 16.89
CA PRO A 72 -7.60 22.41 15.86
C PRO A 72 -6.27 22.94 16.41
N SER A 73 -6.29 23.62 17.56
CA SER A 73 -5.09 24.15 18.22
C SER A 73 -4.11 23.03 18.64
N LYS A 74 -4.63 21.93 19.19
CA LYS A 74 -3.84 20.77 19.59
C LYS A 74 -3.28 20.03 18.37
N ARG A 75 -4.07 19.89 17.29
CA ARG A 75 -3.60 19.32 16.01
C ARG A 75 -2.43 20.14 15.42
N ARG A 76 -2.55 21.47 15.39
CA ARG A 76 -1.47 22.36 14.93
C ARG A 76 -0.20 22.22 15.76
N LEU A 77 -0.33 22.14 17.09
CA LEU A 77 0.80 21.95 18.00
C LEU A 77 1.49 20.61 17.77
N ALA A 78 0.73 19.51 17.69
CA ALA A 78 1.27 18.18 17.41
C ALA A 78 2.05 18.16 16.09
N ASN A 79 1.51 18.76 15.03
CA ASN A 79 2.19 18.87 13.75
C ASN A 79 3.51 19.66 13.84
N ARG A 80 3.52 20.80 14.56
CA ARG A 80 4.73 21.60 14.79
C ARG A 80 5.82 20.80 15.51
N VAL A 81 5.45 20.06 16.56
CA VAL A 81 6.38 19.21 17.30
C VAL A 81 6.91 18.08 16.40
N ARG A 82 6.04 17.43 15.63
CA ARG A 82 6.41 16.38 14.67
C ARG A 82 7.45 16.87 13.66
N LEU A 83 7.22 18.04 13.04
CA LEU A 83 8.15 18.63 12.08
C LEU A 83 9.51 18.95 12.72
N ARG A 84 9.52 19.54 13.93
CA ARG A 84 10.78 19.82 14.65
C ARG A 84 11.56 18.54 14.96
N LYS A 85 10.88 17.48 15.39
CA LYS A 85 11.50 16.17 15.62
C LYS A 85 12.10 15.60 14.32
N GLN A 86 11.40 15.71 13.19
CA GLN A 86 11.91 15.24 11.89
C GLN A 86 13.17 16.00 11.46
N VAL A 87 13.17 17.33 11.57
CA VAL A 87 14.36 18.15 11.27
C VAL A 87 15.54 17.77 12.15
N PHE A 88 15.32 17.62 13.46
CA PHE A 88 16.35 17.22 14.41
C PHE A 88 16.95 15.85 14.09
N GLN A 89 16.10 14.84 13.83
CA GLN A 89 16.56 13.50 13.46
C GLN A 89 17.35 13.50 12.16
N ASN A 90 16.96 14.30 11.17
CA ASN A 90 17.72 14.44 9.93
C ASN A 90 19.08 15.10 10.16
N GLY A 91 19.14 16.11 11.04
CA GLY A 91 20.40 16.71 11.49
C GLY A 91 21.36 15.68 12.10
N ILE A 92 20.84 14.84 13.00
CA ILE A 92 21.61 13.74 13.61
C ILE A 92 22.11 12.74 12.55
N LYS A 93 21.25 12.32 11.61
CA LYS A 93 21.64 11.40 10.54
C LYS A 93 22.77 11.99 9.67
N ASN A 94 22.69 13.28 9.38
CA ASN A 94 23.71 13.99 8.62
C ASN A 94 25.02 14.09 9.40
N LEU A 95 24.96 14.39 10.70
CA LEU A 95 26.14 14.40 11.58
C LEU A 95 26.84 13.03 11.56
N PHE A 96 26.10 11.95 11.77
CA PHE A 96 26.68 10.59 11.70
C PHE A 96 27.22 10.24 10.31
N LYS A 97 26.67 10.79 9.23
CA LYS A 97 27.21 10.61 7.88
C LYS A 97 28.56 11.32 7.73
N VAL A 98 28.69 12.55 8.25
CA VAL A 98 29.95 13.31 8.24
C VAL A 98 31.00 12.60 9.08
N VAL A 99 30.67 12.22 10.32
CA VAL A 99 31.59 11.51 11.23
C VAL A 99 32.06 10.20 10.62
N ARG A 100 31.16 9.37 10.06
CA ARG A 100 31.56 8.14 9.37
C ARG A 100 32.50 8.39 8.18
N ASN A 101 32.29 9.48 7.45
CA ASN A 101 33.19 9.86 6.37
C ASN A 101 34.54 10.38 6.87
N ALA A 102 34.57 11.06 8.01
CA ALA A 102 35.79 11.53 8.64
C ALA A 102 36.66 10.35 9.09
N VAL A 103 36.07 9.42 9.84
CA VAL A 103 36.71 8.16 10.27
C VAL A 103 37.23 7.38 9.06
N ARG A 104 36.43 7.25 7.99
CA ARG A 104 36.84 6.56 6.75
C ARG A 104 38.06 7.20 6.09
N ARG A 105 38.24 8.52 6.24
CA ARG A 105 39.38 9.27 5.70
C ARG A 105 40.58 9.31 6.66
N GLY A 106 40.42 8.83 7.90
CA GLY A 106 41.47 8.83 8.92
C GLY A 106 41.62 10.15 9.67
N TYR A 107 40.59 11.00 9.68
CA TYR A 107 40.52 12.17 10.56
C TYR A 107 40.08 11.78 11.97
#